data_AF-A0A3N1AQ25-F1
#
_entry.id   AF-A0A3N1AQ25-F1
#
_cell.length_a   1.000
_cell.length_b   1.000
_cell.length_c   1.000
_cell.angle_alpha   90.00
_cell.angle_beta   90.00
_cell.angle_gamma   90.00
#
_symmetry.space_group_name_H-M   'P 1'
#
loop_
_entity.id
_entity.type
_entity.pdbx_description
1 polymer ?
#
loop_
_entity_poly.entity_id
_entity_poly.type
_entity_poly.pdbx_seq_one_letter_code
_entity_poly.pdbx_strand_id
1 'polypeptide(L)'
;MLTGLVGHTGFVGGNLARQRGYDLKVNRATVAAIDGQRFTRLVISAAPGVKWRANADPDADRAAIDALTTHLRTTTADEAVLISTIDVYPQPQGVDEATSVEPADHPQAYGRNRRQLEQFVQRHYPRSLVVRLPALFGPDLRKNLVYDLATGRAEEFCHRDSTFQFYDLRRLTADLDRAVAAGLSVVNLATEPLAAQTVAQQVFGRTLICDTVARVDYDMRTRHAAVFGADGPYVSGRDETIARLREFADSQAAGVRPAGERVAA
;
A
#
# COMPACT_ATOMS: atom_id res chain seq x y z
N MET A 1 14.81 7.53 -22.94
CA MET A 1 15.03 7.72 -21.50
C MET A 1 14.12 6.74 -20.78
N LEU A 2 14.65 5.91 -19.87
CA LEU A 2 13.97 4.69 -19.38
C LEU A 2 13.12 4.97 -18.13
N THR A 3 11.89 4.48 -18.09
CA THR A 3 11.04 4.39 -16.90
C THR A 3 10.98 2.95 -16.39
N GLY A 4 11.12 2.77 -15.08
CA GLY A 4 11.23 1.46 -14.45
C GLY A 4 10.13 1.19 -13.43
N LEU A 5 9.65 -0.05 -13.37
CA LEU A 5 8.78 -0.56 -12.31
C LEU A 5 9.32 -1.89 -11.76
N VAL A 6 9.73 -1.87 -10.49
CA VAL A 6 10.22 -3.05 -9.76
C VAL A 6 9.09 -3.62 -8.92
N GLY A 7 8.72 -4.89 -9.16
CA GLY A 7 7.62 -5.58 -8.48
C GLY A 7 6.29 -5.54 -9.22
N HIS A 8 6.30 -5.47 -10.56
CA HIS A 8 5.10 -5.27 -11.38
C HIS A 8 4.03 -6.39 -11.29
N THR A 9 4.38 -7.58 -10.76
CA THR A 9 3.44 -8.69 -10.56
C THR A 9 2.80 -8.69 -9.17
N GLY A 10 3.28 -7.85 -8.25
CA GLY A 10 2.68 -7.69 -6.93
C GLY A 10 1.37 -6.91 -6.98
N PHE A 11 0.63 -6.85 -5.87
CA PHE A 11 -0.66 -6.16 -5.80
C PHE A 11 -0.55 -4.68 -6.18
N VAL A 12 0.40 -3.94 -5.59
CA VAL A 12 0.61 -2.53 -5.91
C VAL A 12 1.21 -2.35 -7.30
N GLY A 13 2.28 -3.09 -7.64
CA GLY A 13 2.94 -2.99 -8.93
C GLY A 13 2.03 -3.33 -10.11
N GLY A 14 1.16 -4.33 -9.95
CA GLY A 14 0.15 -4.68 -10.96
C GLY A 14 -0.85 -3.55 -11.20
N ASN A 15 -1.31 -2.90 -10.12
CA ASN A 15 -2.19 -1.74 -10.22
C ASN A 15 -1.51 -0.52 -10.87
N LEU A 16 -0.23 -0.27 -10.56
CA LEU A 16 0.56 0.77 -11.23
C LEU A 16 0.72 0.49 -12.73
N ALA A 17 1.05 -0.75 -13.09
CA ALA A 17 1.22 -1.17 -14.49
C ALA A 17 -0.07 -1.11 -15.31
N ARG A 18 -1.24 -1.10 -14.68
CA ARG A 18 -2.56 -0.89 -15.33
C ARG A 18 -2.84 0.58 -15.61
N GLN A 19 -2.26 1.50 -14.83
CA GLN A 19 -2.52 2.93 -14.91
C GLN A 19 -1.57 3.66 -15.87
N ARG A 20 -0.35 3.14 -16.06
CA ARG A 20 0.66 3.75 -16.92
C ARG A 20 1.59 2.70 -17.55
N GLY A 21 2.09 3.01 -18.75
CA GLY A 21 3.19 2.27 -19.36
C GLY A 21 4.52 2.52 -18.63
N TYR A 22 5.35 1.48 -18.58
CA TYR A 22 6.73 1.52 -18.10
C TYR A 22 7.61 0.81 -19.14
N ASP A 23 8.76 1.39 -19.44
CA ASP A 23 9.69 0.85 -20.44
C ASP A 23 10.32 -0.46 -19.97
N LEU A 24 10.68 -0.54 -18.68
CA LEU A 24 11.19 -1.75 -18.05
C LEU A 24 10.35 -2.11 -16.82
N LYS A 25 9.81 -3.34 -16.83
CA LYS A 25 9.06 -3.92 -15.71
C LYS A 25 9.77 -5.18 -15.25
N VAL A 26 10.10 -5.27 -13.97
CA VAL A 26 10.74 -6.45 -13.39
C VAL A 26 9.99 -6.99 -12.18
N ASN A 27 10.15 -8.27 -11.91
CA ASN A 27 9.68 -8.93 -10.69
C ASN A 27 10.87 -9.64 -10.04
N ARG A 28 10.64 -10.40 -8.96
CA ARG A 28 11.73 -11.08 -8.23
C ARG A 28 12.62 -11.94 -9.14
N ALA A 29 12.05 -12.65 -10.12
CA ALA A 29 12.81 -13.53 -11.01
C ALA A 29 13.61 -12.76 -12.07
N THR A 30 13.20 -11.54 -12.40
CA THR A 30 13.80 -10.73 -13.47
C THR A 30 14.48 -9.46 -12.97
N VAL A 31 14.60 -9.29 -11.65
CA VAL A 31 15.08 -8.04 -11.04
C VAL A 31 16.48 -7.67 -11.51
N ALA A 32 17.36 -8.64 -11.78
CA ALA A 32 18.71 -8.40 -12.31
C ALA A 32 18.75 -7.58 -13.61
N ALA A 33 17.64 -7.50 -14.36
CA ALA A 33 17.56 -6.67 -15.56
C ALA A 33 17.67 -5.15 -15.27
N ILE A 34 17.53 -4.72 -14.01
CA ILE A 34 17.76 -3.32 -13.63
C ILE A 34 19.25 -3.03 -13.37
N ASP A 35 20.10 -4.05 -13.24
CA ASP A 35 21.47 -3.86 -12.79
C ASP A 35 22.26 -2.98 -13.75
N GLY A 36 22.94 -1.96 -13.21
CA GLY A 36 23.69 -0.97 -13.99
C GLY A 36 22.82 0.00 -14.82
N GLN A 37 21.49 -0.12 -14.78
CA GLN A 37 20.60 0.74 -15.58
C GLN A 37 20.47 2.15 -14.97
N ARG A 38 20.18 3.11 -15.84
CA ARG A 38 19.82 4.49 -15.49
C ARG A 38 18.39 4.80 -15.89
N PHE A 39 17.61 5.30 -14.94
CA PHE A 39 16.20 5.64 -15.13
C PHE A 39 15.96 7.15 -15.04
N THR A 40 14.98 7.63 -15.79
CA THR A 40 14.38 8.95 -15.50
C THR A 40 13.45 8.88 -14.32
N ARG A 41 12.68 7.80 -14.22
CA ARG A 41 11.89 7.46 -13.03
C ARG A 41 11.95 5.97 -12.76
N LEU A 42 12.23 5.61 -11.52
CA LEU A 42 12.18 4.23 -11.03
C LEU A 42 11.14 4.11 -9.90
N VAL A 43 10.08 3.34 -10.12
CA VAL A 43 9.09 3.03 -9.08
C VAL A 43 9.40 1.65 -8.48
N ILE A 44 9.57 1.60 -7.16
CA ILE A 44 9.99 0.41 -6.41
C ILE A 44 8.82 -0.04 -5.54
N SER A 45 8.15 -1.12 -5.94
CA SER A 45 7.01 -1.73 -5.22
C SER A 45 7.25 -3.22 -4.94
N ALA A 46 8.51 -3.61 -4.74
CA ALA A 46 8.94 -5.01 -4.67
C ALA A 46 9.19 -5.55 -3.25
N ALA A 47 9.07 -4.72 -2.21
CA ALA A 47 9.17 -5.18 -0.83
C ALA A 47 8.05 -6.21 -0.54
N PRO A 48 8.34 -7.35 0.13
CA PRO A 48 7.31 -8.32 0.48
C PRO A 48 6.19 -7.67 1.31
N GLY A 49 4.93 -7.88 0.96
CA GLY A 49 3.79 -7.20 1.61
C GLY A 49 3.02 -8.03 2.63
N VAL A 50 3.53 -9.18 3.09
CA VAL A 50 2.82 -10.12 3.97
C VAL A 50 3.36 -10.00 5.40
N LYS A 51 2.77 -9.09 6.18
CA LYS A 51 3.18 -8.75 7.56
C LYS A 51 3.35 -9.96 8.47
N TRP A 52 2.37 -10.86 8.54
CA TRP A 52 2.43 -12.03 9.42
C TRP A 52 3.62 -12.94 9.10
N ARG A 53 3.91 -13.15 7.81
CA ARG A 53 5.03 -14.00 7.36
C ARG A 53 6.37 -13.35 7.68
N ALA A 54 6.47 -12.04 7.47
CA ALA A 54 7.68 -11.29 7.79
C ALA A 54 8.00 -11.29 9.29
N ASN A 55 6.97 -11.29 10.14
CA ASN A 55 7.17 -11.38 11.59
C ASN A 55 7.39 -12.81 12.09
N ALA A 56 6.86 -13.82 11.39
CA ALA A 56 7.07 -15.24 11.70
C ALA A 56 8.47 -15.73 11.29
N ASP A 57 9.03 -15.18 10.21
CA ASP A 57 10.38 -15.46 9.73
C ASP A 57 11.13 -14.13 9.40
N PRO A 58 11.62 -13.43 10.44
CA PRO A 58 12.32 -12.15 10.30
C PRO A 58 13.56 -12.19 9.41
N ASP A 59 14.29 -13.31 9.46
CA ASP A 59 15.55 -13.47 8.74
C ASP A 59 15.31 -13.65 7.23
N ALA A 60 14.33 -14.46 6.84
CA ALA A 60 13.96 -14.59 5.43
C ALA A 60 13.42 -13.28 4.85
N ASP A 61 12.67 -12.52 5.65
CA ASP A 61 12.18 -11.21 5.26
C ASP A 61 13.32 -10.19 5.07
N ARG A 62 14.28 -10.17 6.01
CA ARG A 62 15.48 -9.35 5.91
C ARG A 62 16.30 -9.73 4.67
N ALA A 63 16.53 -11.02 4.44
CA ALA A 63 17.23 -11.51 3.25
C ALA A 63 16.56 -11.08 1.95
N ALA A 64 15.22 -11.05 1.89
CA ALA A 64 14.50 -10.56 0.72
C ALA A 64 14.69 -9.06 0.47
N ILE A 65 14.74 -8.24 1.53
CA ILE A 65 15.03 -6.80 1.43
C ILE A 65 16.50 -6.56 1.03
N ASP A 66 17.43 -7.32 1.58
CA ASP A 66 18.86 -7.22 1.26
C ASP A 66 19.15 -7.65 -0.19
N ALA A 67 18.47 -8.69 -0.69
CA ALA A 67 18.55 -9.11 -2.08
C ALA A 67 18.04 -8.01 -3.04
N LEU A 68 16.90 -7.40 -2.75
CA LEU A 68 16.40 -6.25 -3.52
C LEU A 68 17.40 -5.08 -3.50
N THR A 69 17.95 -4.79 -2.32
CA THR A 69 18.91 -3.69 -2.10
C THR A 69 20.20 -3.90 -2.89
N THR A 70 20.65 -5.15 -3.05
CA THR A 70 21.83 -5.50 -3.87
C THR A 70 21.67 -5.02 -5.31
N HIS A 71 20.53 -5.31 -5.94
CA HIS A 71 20.24 -4.86 -7.30
C HIS A 71 20.13 -3.34 -7.39
N LEU A 72 19.31 -2.74 -6.51
CA LEU A 72 19.09 -1.29 -6.49
C LEU A 72 20.38 -0.48 -6.36
N ARG A 73 21.36 -0.98 -5.59
CA ARG A 73 22.66 -0.34 -5.38
C ARG A 73 23.44 -0.12 -6.67
N THR A 74 23.22 -0.95 -7.69
CA THR A 74 23.90 -0.82 -8.98
C THR A 74 23.18 0.12 -9.95
N THR A 75 21.98 0.58 -9.59
CA THR A 75 21.13 1.39 -10.47
C THR A 75 21.19 2.86 -10.10
N THR A 76 20.86 3.73 -11.06
CA THR A 76 20.70 5.17 -10.83
C THR A 76 19.36 5.65 -11.36
N ALA A 77 18.79 6.69 -10.75
CA ALA A 77 17.56 7.30 -11.22
C ALA A 77 17.57 8.80 -11.00
N ASP A 78 17.05 9.56 -11.97
CA ASP A 78 16.79 11.00 -11.80
C ASP A 78 15.69 11.25 -10.78
N GLU A 79 14.78 10.28 -10.64
CA GLU A 79 13.74 10.23 -9.63
C GLU A 79 13.43 8.79 -9.22
N ALA A 80 13.44 8.50 -7.92
CA ALA A 80 13.06 7.21 -7.38
C ALA A 80 11.83 7.31 -6.49
N VAL A 81 10.83 6.46 -6.68
CA VAL A 81 9.64 6.38 -5.83
C VAL A 81 9.59 5.03 -5.16
N LEU A 82 9.68 4.99 -3.83
CA LEU A 82 9.52 3.76 -3.05
C LEU A 82 8.10 3.67 -2.49
N ILE A 83 7.43 2.56 -2.78
CA ILE A 83 6.20 2.19 -2.08
C ILE A 83 6.56 1.52 -0.75
N SER A 84 6.19 2.19 0.33
CA SER A 84 6.33 1.76 1.72
C SER A 84 4.96 1.54 2.36
N THR A 85 4.91 1.46 3.69
CA THR A 85 3.73 1.08 4.47
C THR A 85 3.59 1.94 5.72
N ILE A 86 2.35 2.12 6.18
CA ILE A 86 2.01 2.64 7.51
C ILE A 86 2.71 1.86 8.64
N ASP A 87 2.98 0.57 8.45
CA ASP A 87 3.60 -0.28 9.47
C ASP A 87 5.07 0.06 9.76
N VAL A 88 5.66 1.08 9.13
CA VAL A 88 6.96 1.61 9.61
C VAL A 88 6.80 2.35 10.92
N TYR A 89 5.60 2.86 11.24
CA TYR A 89 5.29 3.44 12.53
C TYR A 89 4.97 2.31 13.53
N PRO A 90 5.72 2.15 14.64
CA PRO A 90 5.42 1.14 15.65
C PRO A 90 4.01 1.28 16.24
N GLN A 91 3.55 2.53 16.38
CA GLN A 91 2.26 2.93 16.90
C GLN A 91 1.64 3.94 15.94
N PRO A 92 0.83 3.49 14.96
CA PRO A 92 0.32 4.34 13.89
C PRO A 92 -0.92 5.14 14.34
N GLN A 93 -0.85 5.82 15.49
CA GLN A 93 -1.94 6.65 16.04
C GLN A 93 -1.52 8.13 16.10
N GLY A 94 -2.18 8.98 15.32
CA GLY A 94 -1.90 10.42 15.25
C GLY A 94 -0.53 10.76 14.67
N VAL A 95 0.13 9.83 13.98
CA VAL A 95 1.49 9.98 13.44
C VAL A 95 1.46 10.62 12.06
N ASP A 96 2.48 11.41 11.74
CA ASP A 96 2.65 12.07 10.44
C ASP A 96 4.09 11.89 9.90
N GLU A 97 4.41 12.51 8.77
CA GLU A 97 5.73 12.41 8.15
C GLU A 97 6.86 13.02 9.01
N ALA A 98 6.55 13.88 10.00
CA ALA A 98 7.52 14.45 10.93
C ALA A 98 7.78 13.54 12.14
N THR A 99 6.97 12.50 12.33
CA THR A 99 7.17 11.52 13.39
C THR A 99 8.46 10.72 13.13
N SER A 100 9.41 10.83 14.06
CA SER A 100 10.68 10.09 13.97
C SER A 100 10.45 8.60 14.11
N VAL A 101 11.13 7.82 13.27
CA VAL A 101 11.04 6.36 13.24
C VAL A 101 12.44 5.81 13.03
N GLU A 102 13.02 5.27 14.10
CA GLU A 102 14.28 4.53 14.03
C GLU A 102 14.02 3.03 13.89
N PRO A 103 14.65 2.32 12.93
CA PRO A 103 14.48 0.89 12.78
C PRO A 103 14.77 0.09 14.06
N ALA A 104 15.72 0.56 14.88
CA ALA A 104 16.14 -0.11 16.11
C ALA A 104 15.00 -0.19 17.14
N ASP A 105 14.13 0.82 17.17
CA ASP A 105 13.02 0.94 18.12
C ASP A 105 11.76 0.18 17.66
N HIS A 106 11.77 -0.36 16.44
CA HIS A 106 10.60 -1.00 15.88
C HIS A 106 10.46 -2.46 16.38
N PRO A 107 9.35 -2.81 17.06
CA PRO A 107 9.21 -4.11 17.72
C PRO A 107 9.05 -5.27 16.73
N GLN A 108 8.47 -4.99 15.56
CA GLN A 108 8.19 -6.00 14.54
C GLN A 108 9.18 -5.95 13.37
N ALA A 109 9.60 -7.13 12.88
CA ALA A 109 10.53 -7.23 11.76
C ALA A 109 9.98 -6.57 10.48
N TYR A 110 8.68 -6.71 10.21
CA TYR A 110 8.05 -6.16 9.01
C TYR A 110 8.30 -4.64 8.86
N GLY A 111 7.91 -3.85 9.86
CA GLY A 111 8.09 -2.40 9.84
C GLY A 111 9.56 -1.97 9.89
N ARG A 112 10.36 -2.63 10.73
CA ARG A 112 11.81 -2.40 10.85
C ARG A 112 12.51 -2.52 9.50
N ASN A 113 12.31 -3.63 8.79
CA ASN A 113 12.97 -3.90 7.52
C ASN A 113 12.48 -2.94 6.41
N ARG A 114 11.23 -2.44 6.50
CA ARG A 114 10.67 -1.47 5.55
C ARG A 114 11.30 -0.12 5.76
N ARG A 115 11.43 0.31 7.02
CA ARG A 115 12.13 1.54 7.39
C ARG A 115 13.61 1.50 6.97
N GLN A 116 14.28 0.35 7.09
CA GLN A 116 15.65 0.17 6.58
C GLN A 116 15.73 0.36 5.05
N LEU A 117 14.76 -0.19 4.30
CA LEU A 117 14.66 0.02 2.86
C LEU A 117 14.41 1.49 2.51
N GLU A 118 13.53 2.19 3.26
CA GLU A 118 13.32 3.63 3.10
C GLU A 118 14.63 4.40 3.26
N GLN A 119 15.37 4.16 4.35
CA GLN A 119 16.66 4.82 4.61
C GLN A 119 17.69 4.49 3.53
N PHE A 120 17.70 3.27 2.98
CA PHE A 120 18.57 2.93 1.85
C PHE A 120 18.22 3.74 0.60
N VAL A 121 16.95 3.74 0.18
CA VAL A 121 16.51 4.47 -1.03
C VAL A 121 16.79 5.96 -0.90
N GLN A 122 16.50 6.54 0.27
CA GLN A 122 16.72 7.97 0.54
C GLN A 122 18.19 8.38 0.45
N ARG A 123 19.12 7.50 0.86
CA ARG A 123 20.56 7.75 0.76
C ARG A 123 21.10 7.50 -0.64
N HIS A 124 20.56 6.50 -1.35
CA HIS A 124 21.08 6.06 -2.63
C HIS A 124 20.61 6.93 -3.80
N TYR A 125 19.37 7.41 -3.77
CA TYR A 125 18.80 8.25 -4.83
C TYR A 125 18.60 9.69 -4.33
N PRO A 126 19.34 10.68 -4.87
CA PRO A 126 19.29 12.07 -4.40
C PRO A 126 17.90 12.71 -4.48
N ARG A 127 17.11 12.32 -5.48
CA ARG A 127 15.71 12.71 -5.64
C ARG A 127 14.83 11.48 -5.44
N SER A 128 14.53 11.19 -4.19
CA SER A 128 13.66 10.07 -3.83
C SER A 128 12.41 10.53 -3.10
N LEU A 129 11.30 9.85 -3.39
CA LEU A 129 10.03 9.95 -2.71
C LEU A 129 9.71 8.61 -2.05
N VAL A 130 9.49 8.62 -0.73
CA VAL A 130 8.94 7.48 0.01
C VAL A 130 7.43 7.68 0.19
N VAL A 131 6.64 6.69 -0.21
CA VAL A 131 5.17 6.75 -0.14
C VAL A 131 4.67 5.69 0.82
N ARG A 132 4.18 6.10 1.99
CA ARG A 132 3.64 5.20 3.01
C ARG A 132 2.14 5.03 2.79
N LEU A 133 1.73 3.79 2.54
CA LEU A 133 0.35 3.44 2.25
C LEU A 133 -0.33 2.75 3.44
N PRO A 134 -1.63 3.02 3.71
CA PRO A 134 -2.41 2.30 4.70
C PRO A 134 -2.93 0.95 4.11
N ALA A 135 -4.03 0.40 4.63
CA ALA A 135 -4.68 -0.74 3.99
C ALA A 135 -5.17 -0.35 2.59
N LEU A 136 -5.07 -1.27 1.64
CA LEU A 136 -5.25 -1.00 0.22
C LEU A 136 -6.47 -1.73 -0.34
N PHE A 137 -7.15 -1.13 -1.30
CA PHE A 137 -8.14 -1.81 -2.13
C PHE A 137 -7.99 -1.42 -3.61
N GLY A 138 -8.49 -2.26 -4.51
CA GLY A 138 -8.34 -2.11 -5.95
C GLY A 138 -8.33 -3.46 -6.67
N PRO A 139 -8.26 -3.46 -8.01
CA PRO A 139 -8.16 -4.68 -8.82
C PRO A 139 -7.16 -5.70 -8.28
N ASP A 140 -7.54 -6.98 -8.28
CA ASP A 140 -6.77 -8.11 -7.76
C ASP A 140 -6.54 -8.12 -6.23
N LEU A 141 -7.41 -7.46 -5.45
CA LEU A 141 -7.40 -7.58 -3.98
C LEU A 141 -7.66 -9.03 -3.54
N ARG A 142 -6.85 -9.55 -2.61
CA ARG A 142 -6.93 -10.96 -2.15
C ARG A 142 -6.92 -11.15 -0.62
N LYS A 143 -6.89 -10.06 0.15
CA LYS A 143 -6.76 -10.09 1.61
C LYS A 143 -7.20 -8.76 2.20
N ASN A 144 -7.36 -8.71 3.52
CA ASN A 144 -7.81 -7.60 4.36
C ASN A 144 -9.32 -7.56 4.56
N LEU A 145 -9.77 -6.69 5.48
CA LEU A 145 -11.16 -6.53 5.86
C LEU A 145 -12.09 -6.32 4.66
N VAL A 146 -11.69 -5.54 3.64
CA VAL A 146 -12.51 -5.29 2.44
C VAL A 146 -12.70 -6.58 1.66
N TYR A 147 -11.64 -7.36 1.44
CA TYR A 147 -11.74 -8.67 0.79
C TYR A 147 -12.58 -9.67 1.60
N ASP A 148 -12.35 -9.72 2.91
CA ASP A 148 -13.04 -10.65 3.81
C ASP A 148 -14.55 -10.34 3.83
N LEU A 149 -14.94 -9.05 3.90
CA LEU A 149 -16.33 -8.61 3.82
C LEU A 149 -16.96 -8.91 2.45
N ALA A 150 -16.20 -8.79 1.37
CA ALA A 150 -16.68 -9.08 0.03
C ALA A 150 -16.92 -10.58 -0.23
N THR A 151 -16.05 -11.45 0.30
CA THR A 151 -15.96 -12.86 -0.11
C THR A 151 -16.35 -13.90 0.94
N GLY A 152 -16.40 -13.52 2.23
CA GLY A 152 -16.51 -14.49 3.34
C GLY A 152 -17.52 -14.11 4.43
N ARG A 153 -17.49 -14.89 5.51
CA ARG A 153 -18.16 -14.60 6.79
C ARG A 153 -17.25 -13.74 7.66
N ALA A 154 -17.01 -12.49 7.25
CA ALA A 154 -16.09 -11.59 7.95
C ALA A 154 -16.59 -11.02 9.28
N GLU A 155 -17.82 -11.35 9.68
CA GLU A 155 -18.50 -10.84 10.87
C GLU A 155 -17.77 -11.18 12.17
N GLU A 156 -16.89 -12.20 12.13
CA GLU A 156 -16.18 -12.76 13.28
C GLU A 156 -14.66 -12.44 13.34
N PHE A 157 -14.04 -11.98 12.25
CA PHE A 157 -12.56 -11.90 12.16
C PHE A 157 -11.95 -10.56 12.57
N CYS A 158 -12.78 -9.53 12.73
CA CYS A 158 -12.34 -8.19 13.06
C CYS A 158 -13.14 -7.67 14.25
N HIS A 159 -12.44 -7.09 15.24
CA HIS A 159 -13.15 -6.43 16.33
C HIS A 159 -13.99 -5.29 15.75
N ARG A 160 -15.29 -5.31 16.03
CA ARG A 160 -16.32 -4.38 15.55
C ARG A 160 -15.98 -2.89 15.70
N ASP A 161 -15.23 -2.54 16.75
CA ASP A 161 -14.86 -1.16 17.10
C ASP A 161 -13.46 -0.78 16.60
N SER A 162 -12.80 -1.63 15.80
CA SER A 162 -11.53 -1.30 15.16
C SER A 162 -11.71 -0.20 14.12
N THR A 163 -10.66 0.59 13.92
CA THR A 163 -10.62 1.68 12.94
C THR A 163 -9.45 1.47 11.98
N PHE A 164 -9.72 1.55 10.68
CA PHE A 164 -8.73 1.35 9.62
C PHE A 164 -8.78 2.47 8.58
N GLN A 165 -7.69 2.64 7.85
CA GLN A 165 -7.60 3.57 6.72
C GLN A 165 -7.49 2.77 5.42
N PHE A 166 -8.25 3.16 4.41
CA PHE A 166 -8.40 2.42 3.15
C PHE A 166 -8.05 3.31 1.98
N TYR A 167 -6.97 2.99 1.28
CA TYR A 167 -6.51 3.74 0.12
C TYR A 167 -6.82 2.98 -1.18
N ASP A 168 -7.40 3.71 -2.14
CA ASP A 168 -7.78 3.21 -3.45
C ASP A 168 -6.56 3.19 -4.39
N LEU A 169 -6.12 1.99 -4.80
CA LEU A 169 -4.98 1.88 -5.70
C LEU A 169 -5.23 2.46 -7.09
N ARG A 170 -6.49 2.67 -7.50
CA ARG A 170 -6.83 3.23 -8.82
C ARG A 170 -6.41 4.70 -8.99
N ARG A 171 -6.16 5.42 -7.89
CA ARG A 171 -5.65 6.81 -7.90
C ARG A 171 -4.14 6.91 -7.71
N LEU A 172 -3.45 5.80 -7.44
CA LEU A 172 -2.05 5.82 -7.00
C LEU A 172 -1.13 6.57 -7.96
N THR A 173 -1.15 6.29 -9.27
CA THR A 173 -0.24 6.96 -10.21
C THR A 173 -0.42 8.48 -10.21
N ALA A 174 -1.67 8.97 -10.15
CA ALA A 174 -1.94 10.41 -10.12
C ALA A 174 -1.44 11.06 -8.82
N ASP A 175 -1.61 10.39 -7.68
CA ASP A 175 -1.10 10.88 -6.40
C ASP A 175 0.44 10.83 -6.34
N LEU A 176 1.09 9.81 -6.91
CA LEU A 176 2.54 9.77 -7.06
C LEU A 176 3.06 10.97 -7.88
N ASP A 177 2.40 11.27 -9.01
CA ASP A 177 2.76 12.40 -9.85
C ASP A 177 2.62 13.74 -9.11
N ARG A 178 1.56 13.92 -8.31
CA ARG A 178 1.36 15.12 -7.48
C ARG A 178 2.43 15.27 -6.40
N ALA A 179 2.74 14.19 -5.67
CA ALA A 179 3.74 14.20 -4.61
C ALA A 179 5.14 14.50 -5.16
N VAL A 180 5.48 13.92 -6.32
CA VAL A 180 6.71 14.22 -7.05
C VAL A 180 6.76 15.68 -7.48
N ALA A 181 5.69 16.19 -8.10
CA ALA A 181 5.66 17.56 -8.62
C ALA A 181 5.80 18.59 -7.49
N ALA A 182 5.29 18.29 -6.30
CA ALA A 182 5.46 19.07 -5.09
C ALA A 182 6.86 18.94 -4.44
N GLY A 183 7.74 18.08 -4.97
CA GLY A 183 9.11 17.90 -4.46
C GLY A 183 9.17 17.22 -3.09
N LEU A 184 8.17 16.39 -2.75
CA LEU A 184 8.13 15.70 -1.46
C LEU A 184 9.18 14.58 -1.40
N SER A 185 9.77 14.39 -0.21
CA SER A 185 10.72 13.29 0.05
C SER A 185 10.06 12.11 0.78
N VAL A 186 9.01 12.37 1.55
CA VAL A 186 8.17 11.39 2.24
C VAL A 186 6.74 11.88 2.16
N VAL A 187 5.79 10.98 1.92
CA VAL A 187 4.36 11.29 2.00
C VAL A 187 3.59 10.08 2.53
N ASN A 188 2.66 10.35 3.44
CA ASN A 188 1.65 9.41 3.87
C ASN A 188 0.41 9.62 2.99
N LEU A 189 0.01 8.63 2.17
CA LEU A 189 -1.27 8.70 1.47
C LEU A 189 -2.40 8.23 2.40
N ALA A 190 -2.54 8.97 3.50
CA ALA A 190 -3.44 8.69 4.59
C ALA A 190 -4.88 9.11 4.26
N THR A 191 -5.83 8.19 4.32
CA THR A 191 -7.27 8.50 4.23
C THR A 191 -7.86 8.70 5.62
N GLU A 192 -9.00 9.36 5.75
CA GLU A 192 -9.67 9.44 7.05
C GLU A 192 -9.94 8.02 7.63
N PRO A 193 -9.67 7.79 8.93
CA PRO A 193 -9.96 6.51 9.58
C PRO A 193 -11.45 6.18 9.56
N LEU A 194 -11.76 4.95 9.15
CA LEU A 194 -13.12 4.40 9.11
C LEU A 194 -13.26 3.28 10.12
N ALA A 195 -14.32 3.34 10.92
CA ALA A 195 -14.71 2.23 11.77
C ALA A 195 -15.02 0.99 10.91
N ALA A 196 -14.54 -0.18 11.33
CA ALA A 196 -14.76 -1.45 10.65
C ALA A 196 -16.26 -1.73 10.44
N GLN A 197 -17.07 -1.45 11.46
CA GLN A 197 -18.53 -1.55 11.40
C GLN A 197 -19.15 -0.60 10.36
N THR A 198 -18.61 0.61 10.19
CA THR A 198 -19.07 1.54 9.14
C THR A 198 -18.87 0.93 7.76
N VAL A 199 -17.68 0.38 7.49
CA VAL A 199 -17.37 -0.24 6.19
C VAL A 199 -18.26 -1.46 5.94
N ALA A 200 -18.36 -2.35 6.93
CA ALA A 200 -19.21 -3.54 6.83
C ALA A 200 -20.66 -3.18 6.49
N GLN A 201 -21.24 -2.21 7.20
CA GLN A 201 -22.64 -1.83 7.03
C GLN A 201 -22.87 -1.02 5.75
N GLN A 202 -22.09 0.04 5.53
CA GLN A 202 -22.38 1.00 4.48
C GLN A 202 -21.90 0.56 3.09
N VAL A 203 -20.91 -0.34 3.01
CA VAL A 203 -20.36 -0.83 1.74
C VAL A 203 -20.89 -2.22 1.41
N PHE A 204 -20.99 -3.11 2.41
CA PHE A 204 -21.29 -4.53 2.17
C PHE A 204 -22.64 -4.98 2.74
N GLY A 205 -23.39 -4.12 3.44
CA GLY A 205 -24.66 -4.48 4.07
C GLY A 205 -24.52 -5.54 5.18
N ARG A 206 -23.34 -5.66 5.80
CA ARG A 206 -23.01 -6.64 6.85
C ARG A 206 -22.92 -6.00 8.22
N THR A 207 -23.03 -6.82 9.26
CA THR A 207 -22.81 -6.40 10.66
C THR A 207 -21.65 -7.17 11.24
N LEU A 208 -20.64 -6.49 11.80
CA LEU A 208 -19.59 -7.12 12.58
C LEU A 208 -20.08 -7.36 14.01
N ILE A 209 -19.82 -8.56 14.53
CA ILE A 209 -20.25 -8.94 15.88
C ILE A 209 -19.07 -9.28 16.80
N CYS A 210 -17.88 -9.54 16.24
CA CYS A 210 -16.72 -9.91 17.03
C CYS A 210 -16.22 -8.76 17.92
N ASP A 211 -15.96 -9.08 19.18
CA ASP A 211 -15.34 -8.27 20.22
C ASP A 211 -14.19 -9.00 20.94
N THR A 212 -13.88 -10.23 20.52
CA THR A 212 -12.87 -11.10 21.16
C THR A 212 -11.47 -10.95 20.57
N VAL A 213 -11.36 -10.52 19.31
CA VAL A 213 -10.09 -10.18 18.67
C VAL A 213 -9.62 -8.82 19.18
N ALA A 214 -8.31 -8.59 19.32
CA ALA A 214 -7.78 -7.31 19.75
C ALA A 214 -8.24 -6.16 18.85
N ARG A 215 -8.71 -5.06 19.47
CA ARG A 215 -9.03 -3.82 18.77
C ARG A 215 -7.77 -3.20 18.18
N VAL A 216 -7.88 -2.72 16.96
CA VAL A 216 -6.80 -1.98 16.29
C VAL A 216 -7.33 -0.63 15.82
N ASP A 217 -6.58 0.43 16.08
CA ASP A 217 -6.92 1.79 15.65
C ASP A 217 -5.76 2.36 14.84
N TYR A 218 -5.98 2.59 13.55
CA TYR A 218 -5.03 3.26 12.66
C TYR A 218 -5.43 4.73 12.44
N ASP A 219 -4.49 5.64 12.64
CA ASP A 219 -4.60 7.06 12.33
C ASP A 219 -3.23 7.62 11.90
N MET A 220 -2.75 7.17 10.75
CA MET A 220 -1.66 7.85 10.04
C MET A 220 -2.20 9.11 9.39
N ARG A 221 -1.48 10.21 9.44
CA ARG A 221 -1.86 11.52 8.92
C ARG A 221 -0.86 11.99 7.89
N THR A 222 -1.25 12.97 7.10
CA THR A 222 -0.33 13.65 6.20
C THR A 222 -0.24 15.14 6.51
N ARG A 223 0.97 15.67 6.40
CA ARG A 223 1.25 17.11 6.38
C ARG A 223 1.00 17.75 5.00
N HIS A 224 0.66 16.93 4.01
CA HIS A 224 0.64 17.30 2.59
C HIS A 224 -0.75 17.20 1.96
N ALA A 225 -1.83 17.20 2.74
CA ALA A 225 -3.21 17.06 2.24
C ALA A 225 -3.53 18.05 1.10
N ALA A 226 -3.08 19.30 1.23
CA ALA A 226 -3.29 20.36 0.23
C ALA A 226 -2.70 20.01 -1.16
N VAL A 227 -1.62 19.23 -1.23
CA VAL A 227 -1.02 18.74 -2.50
C VAL A 227 -2.01 17.84 -3.27
N PHE A 228 -2.93 17.21 -2.54
CA PHE A 228 -3.94 16.30 -3.10
C PHE A 228 -5.31 16.96 -3.26
N GLY A 229 -5.41 18.27 -2.99
CA GLY A 229 -6.67 19.00 -3.04
C GLY A 229 -7.61 18.71 -1.87
N ALA A 230 -7.06 18.21 -0.75
CA ALA A 230 -7.81 17.95 0.48
C ALA A 230 -7.41 18.94 1.58
N ASP A 231 -8.34 19.19 2.49
CA ASP A 231 -8.11 19.97 3.70
C ASP A 231 -7.92 19.03 4.90
N GLY A 232 -7.18 19.49 5.91
CA GLY A 232 -6.95 18.74 7.15
C GLY A 232 -5.83 17.69 7.03
N PRO A 233 -5.88 16.59 7.81
CA PRO A 233 -4.75 15.68 7.96
C PRO A 233 -4.78 14.45 7.01
N TYR A 234 -5.65 14.42 6.01
CA TYR A 234 -5.86 13.26 5.13
C TYR A 234 -5.92 13.63 3.65
N VAL A 235 -5.50 12.72 2.75
CA VAL A 235 -5.57 12.89 1.28
C VAL A 235 -6.95 12.57 0.69
N SER A 236 -7.86 12.03 1.52
CA SER A 236 -9.22 11.64 1.18
C SER A 236 -10.04 11.57 2.46
N GLY A 237 -11.21 12.22 2.48
CA GLY A 237 -12.14 12.19 3.60
C GLY A 237 -12.96 10.90 3.66
N ARG A 238 -13.75 10.76 4.73
CA ARG A 238 -14.63 9.62 4.98
C ARG A 238 -15.58 9.33 3.82
N ASP A 239 -16.34 10.34 3.38
CA ASP A 239 -17.41 10.14 2.39
C ASP A 239 -16.86 9.76 1.03
N GLU A 240 -15.76 10.39 0.59
CA GLU A 240 -15.06 10.01 -0.65
C GLU A 240 -14.54 8.56 -0.56
N THR A 241 -13.94 8.20 0.56
CA THR A 241 -13.37 6.85 0.75
C THR A 241 -14.47 5.78 0.74
N ILE A 242 -15.61 6.04 1.37
CA ILE A 242 -16.77 5.13 1.35
C ILE A 242 -17.35 5.01 -0.07
N ALA A 243 -17.48 6.11 -0.80
CA ALA A 243 -17.96 6.09 -2.19
C ALA A 243 -17.06 5.22 -3.08
N ARG A 244 -15.73 5.40 -2.98
CA ARG A 244 -14.75 4.58 -3.74
C ARG A 244 -14.79 3.11 -3.37
N LEU A 245 -14.98 2.79 -2.08
CA LEU A 245 -15.14 1.41 -1.62
C LEU A 245 -16.39 0.76 -2.20
N ARG A 246 -17.52 1.49 -2.28
CA ARG A 246 -18.75 1.01 -2.94
C ARG A 246 -18.52 0.74 -4.43
N GLU A 247 -17.95 1.70 -5.15
CA GLU A 247 -17.62 1.53 -6.57
C GLU A 247 -16.71 0.30 -6.79
N PHE A 248 -15.74 0.09 -5.90
CA PHE A 248 -14.89 -1.09 -5.96
C PHE A 248 -15.70 -2.37 -5.71
N ALA A 249 -16.51 -2.44 -4.65
CA ALA A 249 -17.34 -3.59 -4.34
C ALA A 249 -18.30 -3.95 -5.48
N ASP A 250 -18.96 -2.96 -6.07
CA ASP A 250 -19.87 -3.13 -7.22
C ASP A 250 -19.12 -3.68 -8.45
N SER A 251 -17.90 -3.18 -8.71
CA SER A 251 -17.08 -3.66 -9.82
C SER A 251 -16.64 -5.12 -9.65
N GLN A 252 -16.41 -5.57 -8.40
CA GLN A 252 -16.10 -6.97 -8.11
C GLN A 252 -17.31 -7.86 -8.32
N ALA A 253 -18.50 -7.44 -7.86
CA ALA A 253 -19.75 -8.18 -8.05
C ALA A 253 -20.09 -8.35 -9.55
N ALA A 254 -19.91 -7.30 -10.35
CA ALA A 254 -20.14 -7.35 -11.80
C ALA A 254 -19.14 -8.23 -12.56
N GLY A 255 -17.92 -8.40 -12.04
CA GLY A 255 -16.88 -9.27 -12.60
C GLY A 255 -17.09 -10.76 -12.30
N VAL A 256 -17.87 -11.09 -11.26
CA VAL A 256 -18.27 -12.46 -10.93
C VAL A 256 -19.53 -12.79 -11.75
N ARG A 257 -19.36 -13.25 -13.00
CA ARG A 257 -20.47 -13.91 -13.71
C ARG A 257 -20.88 -15.16 -12.90
N PRO A 258 -22.18 -15.42 -12.69
CA PRO A 258 -22.61 -16.63 -12.00
C PRO A 258 -22.06 -17.85 -12.74
N ALA A 259 -21.47 -18.78 -11.99
CA ALA A 259 -21.04 -20.06 -12.51
C ALA A 259 -22.26 -20.83 -13.02
N GLY A 260 -22.41 -20.89 -14.34
CA GLY A 260 -23.23 -21.87 -15.06
C GLY A 260 -24.74 -21.76 -14.83
N GLU A 261 -25.41 -21.02 -15.71
CA GLU A 261 -26.64 -21.57 -16.28
C GLU A 261 -26.29 -22.94 -16.88
N ARG A 262 -26.91 -24.00 -16.33
CA ARG A 262 -26.94 -25.30 -16.99
C ARG A 262 -27.65 -25.09 -18.32
N VAL A 263 -26.90 -25.13 -19.42
CA VAL A 263 -27.49 -25.31 -20.75
C VAL A 263 -28.05 -26.73 -20.76
N ALA A 264 -29.37 -26.81 -20.74
CA ALA A 264 -30.09 -28.01 -21.09
C ALA A 264 -29.95 -28.25 -22.60
N ALA A 265 -29.31 -29.35 -22.96
CA ALA A 265 -29.58 -30.16 -24.16
C ALA A 265 -28.94 -31.53 -23.95
#